data_AF-A0A7C5BN21-F1
#
_entry.id   AF-A0A7C5BN21-F1
#
_cell.length_a   1.000
_cell.length_b   1.000
_cell.length_c   1.000
_cell.angle_alpha   90.00
_cell.angle_beta   90.00
_cell.angle_gamma   90.00
#
_symmetry.space_group_name_H-M   'P 1'
#
loop_
_entity.id
_entity.type
_entity.pdbx_description
1 polymer ?
#
loop_
_entity_poly.entity_id
_entity_poly.type
_entity_poly.pdbx_seq_one_letter_code
_entity_poly.pdbx_strand_id
1 'polypeptide(L)'
;MADTKPGPEPGSEGARRISEAHRGSHEHDKEGGFAANPNLAREAGRKGGEIVKTRYGTSFYKQIGRKGGERVKKERGLNFYAEIGRRGGQTRSARIKQRRAEEAKLKQQKG
;
A
#
# COMPACT_ATOMS: atom_id res chain seq x y z
N MET A 1 -5.39 27.70 28.32
CA MET A 1 -5.97 26.43 27.85
C MET A 1 -6.72 26.76 26.57
N ALA A 2 -6.35 26.20 25.42
CA ALA A 2 -6.99 26.54 24.16
C ALA A 2 -8.38 25.89 24.11
N ASP A 3 -9.44 26.70 24.05
CA ASP A 3 -10.81 26.25 23.85
C ASP A 3 -10.90 25.50 22.53
N THR A 4 -10.78 24.18 22.59
CA THR A 4 -10.92 23.31 21.43
C THR A 4 -12.42 23.18 21.18
N LYS A 5 -13.02 24.21 20.57
CA LYS A 5 -14.43 24.19 20.21
C LYS A 5 -14.66 22.97 19.32
N PRO A 6 -15.53 22.03 19.73
CA PRO A 6 -15.81 20.85 18.91
C PRO A 6 -16.33 21.30 17.55
N GLY A 7 -15.84 20.66 16.49
CA GLY A 7 -16.33 20.91 15.13
C GLY A 7 -17.82 20.60 15.01
N PRO A 8 -18.47 21.01 13.92
CA PRO A 8 -19.89 20.73 13.73
C PRO A 8 -20.14 19.22 13.72
N GLU A 9 -21.22 18.81 14.40
CA GLU A 9 -21.71 17.43 14.42
C GLU A 9 -21.84 16.88 12.97
N PRO A 10 -21.37 15.66 12.68
CA PRO A 10 -21.50 15.05 11.36
C PRO A 10 -22.96 15.04 10.89
N GLY A 11 -23.23 15.59 9.70
CA GLY A 11 -24.57 15.67 9.13
C GLY A 11 -25.42 16.87 9.55
N SER A 12 -24.95 17.68 10.51
CA SER A 12 -25.59 18.96 10.90
C SER A 12 -25.58 19.99 9.76
N GLU A 13 -26.42 21.02 9.84
CA GLU A 13 -26.35 22.15 8.91
C GLU A 13 -24.98 22.81 8.89
N GLY A 14 -24.31 22.93 10.04
CA GLY A 14 -22.94 23.45 10.11
C GLY A 14 -21.98 22.59 9.28
N ALA A 15 -22.07 21.27 9.40
CA ALA A 15 -21.29 20.32 8.60
C ALA A 15 -21.64 20.38 7.11
N ARG A 16 -22.93 20.55 6.77
CA ARG A 16 -23.37 20.68 5.38
C ARG A 16 -22.90 21.98 4.74
N ARG A 17 -22.97 23.11 5.44
CA ARG A 17 -22.48 24.42 4.96
C ARG A 17 -20.98 24.41 4.69
N ILE A 18 -20.17 23.81 5.57
CA ILE A 18 -18.73 23.65 5.30
C ILE A 18 -18.50 22.71 4.11
N SER A 19 -19.22 21.59 4.01
CA SER A 19 -19.06 20.68 2.88
C SER A 19 -19.51 21.30 1.56
N GLU A 20 -20.54 22.15 1.59
CA GLU A 20 -21.12 22.83 0.43
C GLU A 20 -20.23 23.98 -0.05
N ALA A 21 -19.69 24.78 0.88
CA ALA A 21 -18.71 25.82 0.58
C ALA A 21 -17.41 25.24 -0.03
N HIS A 22 -17.05 24.01 0.34
CA HIS A 22 -15.85 23.33 -0.19
C HIS A 22 -16.14 22.30 -1.30
N ARG A 23 -17.41 22.14 -1.73
CA ARG A 23 -17.80 21.12 -2.74
C ARG A 23 -17.23 21.40 -4.14
N GLY A 24 -16.94 22.67 -4.43
CA GLY A 24 -16.40 23.13 -5.72
C GLY A 24 -14.89 23.43 -5.73
N SER A 25 -14.20 23.39 -4.59
CA SER A 25 -12.75 23.67 -4.54
C SER A 25 -11.87 22.49 -4.99
N HIS A 26 -12.49 21.38 -5.38
CA HIS A 26 -11.81 20.16 -5.88
C HIS A 26 -11.46 20.21 -7.38
N GLU A 27 -11.79 21.28 -8.13
CA GLU A 27 -11.25 21.46 -9.49
C GLU A 27 -9.72 21.67 -9.47
N HIS A 28 -9.15 22.14 -8.34
CA HIS A 28 -7.71 22.39 -8.20
C HIS A 28 -6.86 21.13 -7.93
N ASP A 29 -7.46 19.98 -7.68
CA ASP A 29 -6.74 18.73 -7.36
C ASP A 29 -6.39 17.87 -8.57
N LYS A 30 -6.92 18.21 -9.76
CA LYS A 30 -6.63 17.48 -11.01
C LYS A 30 -5.19 17.68 -11.48
N GLU A 31 -4.55 18.78 -11.11
CA GLU A 31 -3.18 19.11 -11.52
C GLU A 31 -2.14 19.05 -10.37
N GLY A 32 -2.59 19.14 -9.11
CA GLY A 32 -1.71 19.25 -7.94
C GLY A 32 -1.67 18.07 -6.98
N GLY A 33 -2.60 17.11 -7.07
CA GLY A 33 -2.71 16.01 -6.13
C GLY A 33 -1.60 14.94 -6.26
N PHE A 34 -1.35 14.17 -5.20
CA PHE A 34 -0.43 13.02 -5.23
C PHE A 34 -0.79 11.98 -6.32
N ALA A 35 -2.08 11.88 -6.69
CA ALA A 35 -2.53 11.01 -7.77
C ALA A 35 -2.10 11.53 -9.17
N ALA A 36 -2.10 12.86 -9.36
CA ALA A 36 -1.67 13.49 -10.60
C ALA A 36 -0.13 13.53 -10.73
N ASN A 37 0.60 13.38 -9.62
CA ASN A 37 2.05 13.55 -9.60
C ASN A 37 2.77 12.37 -8.89
N PRO A 38 3.05 11.25 -9.60
CA PRO A 38 3.59 10.02 -9.01
C PRO A 38 4.94 10.20 -8.31
N ASN A 39 5.77 11.14 -8.78
CA ASN A 39 7.07 11.41 -8.18
C ASN A 39 6.92 12.09 -6.82
N LEU A 40 6.02 13.07 -6.73
CA LEU A 40 5.69 13.74 -5.48
C LEU A 40 5.09 12.75 -4.47
N ALA A 41 4.19 11.86 -4.92
CA ALA A 41 3.62 10.80 -4.08
C ALA A 41 4.69 9.85 -3.56
N ARG A 42 5.64 9.45 -4.42
CA ARG A 42 6.76 8.60 -4.03
C ARG A 42 7.64 9.26 -2.98
N GLU A 43 7.97 10.55 -3.17
CA GLU A 43 8.81 11.28 -2.23
C GLU A 43 8.13 11.49 -0.88
N ALA A 44 6.87 11.89 -0.88
CA ALA A 44 6.06 12.04 0.32
C ALA A 44 5.91 10.69 1.06
N GLY A 45 5.64 9.61 0.33
CA GLY A 45 5.59 8.26 0.88
C GLY A 45 6.90 7.81 1.51
N ARG A 46 8.04 8.08 0.85
CA ARG A 46 9.38 7.80 1.39
C ARG A 46 9.63 8.58 2.69
N LYS A 47 9.43 9.90 2.67
CA LYS A 47 9.63 10.77 3.85
C LYS A 47 8.73 10.34 5.01
N GLY A 48 7.46 10.05 4.75
CA GLY A 48 6.52 9.55 5.76
C GLY A 48 6.98 8.21 6.35
N GLY A 49 7.41 7.28 5.49
CA GLY A 49 7.94 5.98 5.93
C GLY A 49 9.20 6.10 6.79
N GLU A 50 10.11 7.01 6.45
CA GLU A 50 11.31 7.29 7.24
C GLU A 50 10.97 7.85 8.63
N ILE A 51 10.04 8.79 8.71
CA ILE A 51 9.57 9.35 9.99
C ILE A 51 8.96 8.25 10.87
N VAL A 52 8.08 7.41 10.29
CA VAL A 52 7.44 6.29 11.01
C VAL A 52 8.49 5.29 11.49
N LYS A 53 9.45 4.95 10.63
CA LYS A 53 10.56 4.04 10.97
C LYS A 53 11.39 4.57 12.12
N THR A 54 11.78 5.84 12.09
CA THR A 54 12.55 6.49 13.17
C THR A 54 11.74 6.55 14.46
N ARG A 55 10.45 6.89 14.39
CA ARG A 55 9.58 7.04 15.56
C ARG A 55 9.30 5.71 16.27
N TYR A 56 9.00 4.65 15.53
CA TYR A 56 8.46 3.41 16.10
C TYR A 56 9.39 2.19 15.98
N GLY A 57 10.45 2.29 15.17
CA GLY A 57 11.44 1.23 15.01
C GLY A 57 10.88 -0.08 14.44
N THR A 58 11.66 -1.15 14.57
CA THR A 58 11.35 -2.47 13.97
C THR A 58 10.23 -3.22 14.68
N SER A 59 10.04 -2.99 15.98
CA SER A 59 8.99 -3.66 16.78
C SER A 59 7.59 -3.35 16.25
N PHE A 60 7.36 -2.11 15.82
CA PHE A 60 6.09 -1.69 15.22
C PHE A 60 5.72 -2.49 13.98
N TYR A 61 6.66 -2.66 13.04
CA TYR A 61 6.42 -3.43 11.82
C TYR A 61 6.15 -4.92 12.12
N LYS A 62 6.86 -5.49 13.11
CA LYS A 62 6.60 -6.86 13.58
C LYS A 62 5.18 -7.00 14.14
N GLN A 63 4.75 -6.04 14.96
CA GLN A 63 3.43 -6.05 15.58
C GLN A 63 2.31 -5.92 14.53
N ILE A 64 2.40 -4.94 13.61
CA ILE A 64 1.36 -4.76 12.58
C ILE A 64 1.33 -5.95 11.62
N GLY A 65 2.49 -6.53 11.28
CA GLY A 65 2.58 -7.74 10.46
C GLY A 65 1.93 -8.94 11.14
N ARG A 66 2.18 -9.14 12.43
CA ARG A 66 1.54 -10.19 13.23
C ARG A 66 0.02 -10.01 13.27
N LYS A 67 -0.48 -8.81 13.57
CA LYS A 67 -1.93 -8.51 13.59
C LYS A 67 -2.59 -8.79 12.24
N GLY A 68 -1.95 -8.38 11.14
CA GLY A 68 -2.43 -8.67 9.79
C GLY A 68 -2.47 -10.17 9.49
N GLY A 69 -1.40 -10.90 9.86
CA GLY A 69 -1.33 -12.35 9.69
C GLY A 69 -2.40 -13.10 10.50
N GLU A 70 -2.60 -12.73 11.76
CA GLU A 70 -3.65 -13.32 12.62
C GLU A 70 -5.05 -13.08 12.03
N ARG A 71 -5.32 -11.88 11.51
CA ARG A 71 -6.58 -11.57 10.82
C ARG A 71 -6.80 -12.46 9.60
N VAL A 72 -5.80 -12.54 8.71
CA VAL A 72 -5.88 -13.37 7.50
C VAL A 72 -6.08 -14.84 7.85
N LYS A 73 -5.36 -15.34 8.86
CA LYS A 73 -5.50 -16.72 9.35
C LYS A 73 -6.93 -16.99 9.83
N LYS A 74 -7.54 -16.06 10.57
CA LYS A 74 -8.93 -16.18 11.04
C LYS A 74 -9.94 -16.19 9.90
N GLU A 75 -9.75 -15.32 8.90
CA GLU A 75 -10.71 -15.18 7.78
C GLU A 75 -10.58 -16.28 6.71
N ARG A 76 -9.35 -16.75 6.43
CA ARG A 76 -9.05 -17.60 5.27
C ARG A 76 -8.59 -19.02 5.61
N GLY A 77 -8.20 -19.26 6.86
CA GLY A 77 -7.75 -20.58 7.33
C GLY A 77 -6.43 -21.05 6.71
N LEU A 78 -6.10 -22.32 6.94
CA LEU A 78 -4.81 -22.92 6.55
C LEU A 78 -4.68 -23.17 5.03
N ASN A 79 -5.78 -23.48 4.35
CA ASN A 79 -5.79 -23.77 2.92
C ASN A 79 -5.28 -22.59 2.08
N PHE A 80 -5.55 -21.36 2.54
CA PHE A 80 -5.03 -20.14 1.92
C PHE A 80 -3.50 -20.10 1.91
N TYR A 81 -2.84 -20.44 3.01
CA TYR A 81 -1.38 -20.46 3.10
C TYR A 81 -0.77 -21.56 2.21
N ALA A 82 -1.41 -22.73 2.15
CA ALA A 82 -0.99 -23.80 1.26
C ALA A 82 -1.10 -23.38 -0.22
N GLU A 83 -2.18 -22.69 -0.58
CA GLU A 83 -2.38 -22.19 -1.93
C GLU A 83 -1.36 -21.11 -2.33
N ILE A 84 -1.15 -20.08 -1.50
CA ILE A 84 -0.16 -19.04 -1.82
C ILE A 84 1.26 -19.61 -1.90
N GLY A 85 1.57 -20.60 -1.05
CA GLY A 85 2.86 -21.33 -1.08
C GLY A 85 3.03 -22.10 -2.38
N ARG A 86 2.01 -22.86 -2.79
CA ARG A 86 2.00 -23.58 -4.07
C ARG A 86 2.16 -22.63 -5.26
N ARG A 87 1.38 -21.54 -5.30
CA ARG A 87 1.46 -20.52 -6.36
C ARG A 87 2.87 -19.92 -6.45
N GLY A 88 3.46 -19.52 -5.31
CA GLY A 88 4.83 -18.99 -5.26
C GLY A 88 5.87 -20.00 -5.77
N GLY A 89 5.75 -21.27 -5.38
CA GLY A 89 6.62 -22.35 -5.86
C GLY A 89 6.53 -22.57 -7.37
N GLN A 90 5.31 -22.58 -7.92
CA GLN A 90 5.05 -22.70 -9.36
C GLN A 90 5.67 -21.55 -10.14
N THR A 91 5.47 -20.30 -9.70
CA THR A 91 6.06 -19.11 -10.33
C THR A 91 7.58 -19.18 -10.35
N ARG A 92 8.20 -19.58 -9.22
CA ARG A 92 9.66 -19.74 -9.14
C ARG A 92 10.16 -20.83 -10.08
N SER A 93 9.49 -21.98 -10.12
CA SER A 93 9.83 -23.10 -11.00
C SER A 93 9.73 -22.70 -12.48
N ALA A 94 8.65 -22.03 -12.88
CA ALA A 94 8.45 -21.54 -14.24
C ALA A 94 9.58 -20.57 -14.66
N ARG A 95 9.92 -19.60 -13.80
CA ARG A 95 11.02 -18.66 -14.06
C ARG A 95 12.37 -19.37 -14.26
N ILE A 96 12.66 -20.39 -13.45
CA ILE A 96 13.90 -21.18 -13.58
C ILE A 96 13.92 -21.96 -14.91
N LYS A 97 12.80 -22.59 -15.28
CA LYS A 97 12.69 -23.31 -16.56
C LYS A 97 12.88 -22.39 -17.75
N GLN A 98 12.24 -21.22 -17.73
CA GLN A 98 12.39 -20.19 -18.77
C GLN A 98 13.85 -19.76 -18.91
N ARG A 99 14.51 -19.41 -17.79
CA ARG A 99 15.91 -18.98 -17.80
C ARG A 99 16.84 -20.07 -18.36
N ARG A 100 16.65 -21.33 -17.95
CA ARG A 100 17.45 -22.45 -18.48
C ARG A 100 17.22 -22.68 -19.97
N ALA A 101 15.97 -22.55 -20.43
CA ALA A 101 15.65 -22.69 -21.85
C ALA A 101 16.26 -21.55 -22.68
N GLU A 102 16.27 -20.32 -22.16
CA GLU A 102 16.90 -19.16 -22.79
C GLU A 102 18.43 -19.31 -22.84
N GLU A 103 19.05 -19.73 -21.74
CA GLU A 103 20.48 -20.05 -21.66
C GLU A 103 20.86 -21.16 -22.66
N ALA A 104 20.04 -22.20 -22.83
CA ALA A 104 20.27 -23.27 -23.78
C ALA A 104 20.17 -22.80 -25.24
N LYS A 105 19.18 -21.96 -25.56
CA LYS A 105 19.02 -21.35 -26.89
C LYS A 105 20.20 -20.45 -27.23
N LEU A 106 20.66 -19.63 -26.28
CA LEU A 106 21.80 -18.74 -26.47
C LEU A 106 23.10 -19.52 -26.73
N LYS A 107 23.27 -20.69 -26.10
CA LYS A 107 24.41 -21.58 -26.37
C LYS A 107 24.36 -22.21 -27.76
N GLN A 108 23.17 -22.62 -28.23
CA GLN A 108 22.99 -23.19 -29.58
C GLN A 108 23.16 -22.16 -30.70
N GLN A 109 22.95 -20.86 -30.44
CA GLN A 109 23.17 -19.79 -31.42
C GLN A 109 24.62 -19.30 -31.46
N LYS A 110 25.45 -19.66 -30.48
CA LYS A 110 26.84 -19.21 -30.33
C LYS A 110 27.88 -20.30 -30.61
N GLY A 111 27.45 -21.53 -30.90
CA GLY A 111 28.29 -22.65 -31.32
C GLY A 111 27.92 -23.08 -32.72
#